data_AF-A0A9P0AS82-F1
#
_entry.id   AF-A0A9P0AS82-F1
#
_cell.length_a   1.000
_cell.length_b   1.000
_cell.length_c   1.000
_cell.angle_alpha   90.00
_cell.angle_beta   90.00
_cell.angle_gamma   90.00
#
_symmetry.space_group_name_H-M   'P 1'
#
loop_
_entity.id
_entity.type
_entity.pdbx_description
1 polymer ?
#
loop_
_entity_poly.entity_id
_entity_poly.type
_entity_poly.pdbx_seq_one_letter_code
_entity_poly.pdbx_strand_id
1 'polypeptide(L)'
;MITTTNVCPFTNACTIASACNKVFRKNVLKPNTIGIIPKGGYRMTNNQSMIALKWMVWEENQRKITIQHAGRGQEAILSGLKVDGFCENQVFEFQGCYYHGCPRCFKHQHDEPLSGDPTESMNFRYESTVAKIERLRAAGYDVIEKWECDFRREMRENTEIGKYVENHPLLSHSPLNPRNAFYGGRTGNCRTYYKTKGVEKIKWTFAPFTLGYVNTALINANL
;
A
#
# COMPACT_ATOMS: atom_id res chain seq x y z
N MET A 1 -3.99 30.16 -27.45
CA MET A 1 -4.13 29.23 -26.31
C MET A 1 -5.08 28.12 -26.70
N ILE A 2 -4.85 26.86 -26.31
CA ILE A 2 -5.84 25.80 -26.50
C ILE A 2 -7.00 26.09 -25.55
N THR A 3 -8.18 26.37 -26.09
CA THR A 3 -9.39 26.77 -25.35
C THR A 3 -9.87 25.71 -24.37
N THR A 4 -9.62 24.44 -24.67
CA THR A 4 -10.11 23.30 -23.88
C THR A 4 -9.43 23.14 -22.51
N THR A 5 -8.15 23.49 -22.38
CA THR A 5 -7.38 23.22 -21.14
C THR A 5 -6.71 24.46 -20.54
N ASN A 6 -6.77 25.60 -21.21
CA ASN A 6 -6.13 26.85 -20.77
C ASN A 6 -4.63 26.69 -20.45
N VAL A 7 -3.95 25.74 -21.11
CA VAL A 7 -2.51 25.50 -21.08
C VAL A 7 -2.05 25.39 -22.53
N CYS A 8 -1.14 26.29 -22.94
CA CYS A 8 -0.54 26.21 -24.26
C CYS A 8 0.66 25.26 -24.22
N PRO A 9 0.65 24.15 -25.00
CA PRO A 9 1.71 23.15 -24.94
C PRO A 9 3.04 23.64 -25.53
N PHE A 10 3.06 24.75 -26.26
CA PHE A 10 4.26 25.30 -26.91
C PHE A 10 4.90 26.47 -26.14
N THR A 11 4.10 27.25 -25.41
CA THR A 11 4.62 28.39 -24.63
C THR A 11 4.75 28.04 -23.15
N ASN A 12 3.91 27.14 -22.65
CA ASN A 12 3.87 26.81 -21.23
C ASN A 12 4.59 25.48 -20.95
N ALA A 13 5.01 24.70 -21.93
CA ALA A 13 5.71 23.45 -21.73
C ALA A 13 6.68 23.18 -22.89
N CYS A 14 7.78 22.48 -22.62
CA CYS A 14 8.73 22.04 -23.66
C CYS A 14 8.53 20.58 -24.07
N THR A 15 7.68 19.84 -23.36
CA THR A 15 7.39 18.43 -23.61
C THR A 15 5.91 18.13 -23.36
N ILE A 16 5.40 17.09 -24.02
CA ILE A 16 4.02 16.61 -23.83
C ILE A 16 3.74 16.27 -22.35
N ALA A 17 4.69 15.61 -21.67
CA ALA A 17 4.58 15.27 -20.25
C ALA A 17 4.46 16.54 -19.37
N SER A 18 5.22 17.59 -19.68
CA SER A 18 5.15 18.87 -18.97
C SER A 18 3.82 19.58 -19.21
N ALA A 19 3.30 19.54 -20.44
CA ALA A 19 1.98 20.09 -20.77
C ALA A 19 0.86 19.35 -20.01
N CYS A 20 0.86 18.01 -20.04
CA CYS A 20 -0.10 17.17 -19.31
C CYS A 20 -0.06 17.43 -17.80
N ASN A 21 1.14 17.49 -17.20
CA ASN A 21 1.29 17.78 -15.76
C ASN A 21 0.76 19.18 -15.40
N LYS A 22 1.01 20.20 -16.25
CA LYS A 22 0.47 21.55 -16.03
C LYS A 22 -1.06 21.59 -16.13
N VAL A 23 -1.64 20.89 -17.10
CA VAL A 23 -3.11 20.75 -17.22
C VAL A 23 -3.67 20.07 -15.97
N PHE A 24 -3.06 18.97 -15.53
CA PHE A 24 -3.50 18.22 -14.34
C PHE A 24 -3.45 19.10 -13.08
N ARG A 25 -2.33 19.78 -12.83
CA ARG A 25 -2.17 20.65 -11.65
C ARG A 25 -3.07 21.87 -11.67
N LYS A 26 -3.38 22.42 -12.85
CA LYS A 26 -4.20 23.63 -12.99
C LYS A 26 -5.70 23.33 -12.92
N ASN A 27 -6.14 22.24 -13.54
CA ASN A 27 -7.56 22.01 -13.80
C ASN A 27 -8.15 20.86 -12.98
N VAL A 28 -7.34 19.95 -12.45
CA VAL A 28 -7.81 18.69 -11.87
C VAL A 28 -7.41 18.55 -10.40
N LEU A 29 -6.19 18.98 -10.04
CA LEU A 29 -5.67 18.84 -8.69
C LEU A 29 -6.25 19.89 -7.73
N LYS A 30 -6.72 19.44 -6.57
CA LYS A 30 -7.23 20.35 -5.52
C LYS A 30 -6.07 21.07 -4.81
N PRO A 31 -6.26 22.31 -4.33
CA PRO A 31 -5.26 22.99 -3.51
C PRO A 31 -4.78 22.12 -2.35
N ASN A 32 -3.48 22.18 -2.04
CA ASN A 32 -2.84 21.39 -0.97
C ASN A 32 -2.94 19.86 -1.12
N THR A 33 -3.13 19.33 -2.33
CA THR A 33 -3.10 17.89 -2.61
C THR A 33 -1.95 17.52 -3.54
N ILE A 34 -1.38 16.32 -3.36
CA ILE A 34 -0.25 15.80 -4.17
C ILE A 34 -0.77 14.95 -5.35
N GLY A 35 -1.96 14.38 -5.22
CA GLY A 35 -2.63 13.58 -6.24
C GLY A 35 -4.09 13.34 -5.87
N ILE A 36 -4.87 12.83 -6.83
CA ILE A 36 -6.30 12.51 -6.63
C ILE A 36 -6.42 11.05 -6.25
N ILE A 37 -6.38 10.76 -4.96
CA ILE A 37 -6.50 9.39 -4.45
C ILE A 37 -7.99 9.09 -4.22
N PRO A 38 -8.61 8.15 -4.95
CA PRO A 38 -10.00 7.77 -4.70
C PRO A 38 -10.17 7.12 -3.32
N LYS A 39 -11.37 7.17 -2.74
CA LYS A 39 -11.71 6.48 -1.48
C LYS A 39 -11.48 4.98 -1.71
N GLY A 40 -10.49 4.39 -1.02
CA GLY A 40 -10.03 2.99 -1.24
C GLY A 40 -8.69 2.84 -1.99
N GLY A 41 -8.13 3.92 -2.53
CA GLY A 41 -6.87 3.90 -3.27
C GLY A 41 -7.01 3.45 -4.73
N TYR A 42 -5.92 3.47 -5.48
CA TYR A 42 -5.93 3.16 -6.93
C TYR A 42 -6.05 1.67 -7.26
N ARG A 43 -5.95 0.79 -6.25
CA ARG A 43 -6.15 -0.65 -6.40
C ARG A 43 -7.52 -1.01 -5.84
N MET A 44 -8.34 -1.69 -6.64
CA MET A 44 -9.65 -2.23 -6.24
C MET A 44 -9.54 -3.53 -5.42
N THR A 45 -8.33 -3.90 -4.98
CA THR A 45 -8.06 -5.09 -4.16
C THR A 45 -7.95 -4.70 -2.70
N ASN A 46 -8.37 -5.57 -1.77
CA ASN A 46 -8.27 -5.34 -0.33
C ASN A 46 -6.89 -4.80 0.04
N ASN A 47 -6.89 -3.62 0.68
CA ASN A 47 -5.69 -2.95 1.12
C ASN A 47 -5.23 -3.61 2.42
N GLN A 48 -4.73 -4.84 2.33
CA GLN A 48 -4.22 -5.54 3.50
C GLN A 48 -3.06 -4.72 4.08
N SER A 49 -3.22 -4.31 5.33
CA SER A 49 -2.24 -3.51 6.04
C SER A 49 -0.90 -4.26 6.09
N MET A 50 0.18 -3.63 5.63
CA MET A 50 1.53 -4.21 5.72
C MET A 50 1.91 -4.56 7.16
N ILE A 51 1.42 -3.79 8.14
CA ILE A 51 1.68 -4.08 9.54
C ILE A 51 0.84 -5.27 10.04
N ALA A 52 -0.37 -5.47 9.52
CA ALA A 52 -1.16 -6.68 9.79
C ALA A 52 -0.43 -7.93 9.25
N LEU A 53 0.10 -7.86 8.02
CA LEU A 53 0.91 -8.93 7.43
C LEU A 53 2.15 -9.26 8.25
N LYS A 54 2.86 -8.25 8.75
CA LYS A 54 4.00 -8.43 9.67
C LYS A 54 3.59 -9.19 10.93
N TRP A 55 2.44 -8.84 11.51
CA TRP A 55 1.94 -9.52 12.69
C TRP A 55 1.57 -10.98 12.40
N MET A 56 0.84 -11.27 11.31
CA MET A 56 0.47 -12.66 10.98
C MET A 56 1.68 -13.55 10.75
N VAL A 57 2.67 -13.08 9.99
CA VAL A 57 3.93 -13.81 9.78
C VAL A 57 4.67 -14.06 11.09
N TRP A 58 4.61 -13.13 12.03
CA TRP A 58 5.15 -13.32 13.37
C TRP A 58 4.38 -14.38 14.18
N GLU A 59 3.04 -14.36 14.15
CA GLU A 59 2.21 -15.38 14.80
C GLU A 59 2.45 -16.78 14.23
N GLU A 60 2.56 -16.91 12.90
CA GLU A 60 2.93 -18.16 12.23
C GLU A 60 4.25 -18.71 12.77
N ASN A 61 5.25 -17.84 12.93
CA ASN A 61 6.56 -18.23 13.46
C ASN A 61 6.50 -18.68 14.92
N GLN A 62 5.74 -17.98 15.76
CA GLN A 62 5.63 -18.29 17.19
C GLN A 62 4.88 -19.60 17.43
N ARG A 63 3.77 -19.79 16.71
CA ARG A 63 2.88 -20.95 16.91
C ARG A 63 3.23 -22.14 16.02
N LYS A 64 4.13 -21.96 15.05
CA LYS A 64 4.48 -22.96 14.03
C LYS A 64 3.26 -23.44 13.24
N ILE A 65 2.35 -22.52 12.94
CA ILE A 65 1.13 -22.74 12.16
C ILE A 65 1.22 -22.03 10.80
N THR A 66 0.32 -22.36 9.89
CA THR A 66 0.11 -21.64 8.64
C THR A 66 -1.26 -20.97 8.67
N ILE A 67 -1.28 -19.65 8.60
CA ILE A 67 -2.49 -18.83 8.65
C ILE A 67 -2.95 -18.55 7.23
N GLN A 68 -4.22 -18.84 6.94
CA GLN A 68 -4.87 -18.40 5.71
C GLN A 68 -5.17 -16.89 5.82
N HIS A 69 -4.57 -16.07 4.96
CA HIS A 69 -4.77 -14.62 4.91
C HIS A 69 -4.59 -14.07 3.49
N ALA A 70 -4.92 -12.80 3.25
CA ALA A 70 -4.87 -12.18 1.91
C ALA A 70 -3.51 -12.32 1.19
N GLY A 71 -2.40 -12.13 1.91
CA GLY A 71 -1.03 -12.37 1.37
C GLY A 71 -0.69 -13.79 0.90
N ARG A 72 -1.56 -14.79 1.12
CA ARG A 72 -1.41 -16.17 0.62
C ARG A 72 -2.53 -16.59 -0.36
N GLY A 73 -3.38 -15.65 -0.81
CA GLY A 73 -4.33 -15.88 -1.90
C GLY A 73 -5.74 -15.35 -1.63
N GLN A 74 -6.32 -15.60 -0.45
CA GLN A 74 -7.66 -15.10 -0.12
C GLN A 74 -7.90 -15.06 1.39
N GLU A 75 -8.58 -14.01 1.86
CA GLU A 75 -9.14 -13.93 3.22
C GLU A 75 -10.31 -14.89 3.37
N ALA A 76 -10.45 -15.49 4.55
CA ALA A 76 -11.55 -16.38 4.88
C ALA A 76 -12.84 -15.58 5.18
N ILE A 77 -13.99 -16.19 4.87
CA ILE A 77 -15.31 -15.70 5.28
C ILE A 77 -15.91 -16.74 6.23
N LEU A 78 -16.14 -16.35 7.48
CA LEU A 78 -16.62 -17.21 8.55
C LEU A 78 -17.91 -16.62 9.11
N SER A 79 -18.99 -17.41 9.16
CA SER A 79 -20.30 -16.95 9.66
C SER A 79 -20.82 -15.65 8.99
N GLY A 80 -20.48 -15.46 7.71
CA GLY A 80 -20.80 -14.28 6.91
C GLY A 80 -19.91 -13.06 7.17
N LEU A 81 -18.87 -13.19 8.00
CA LEU A 81 -17.92 -12.14 8.33
C LEU A 81 -16.58 -12.41 7.65
N LYS A 82 -15.99 -11.37 7.07
CA LYS A 82 -14.64 -11.41 6.52
C LYS A 82 -13.62 -11.26 7.65
N VAL A 83 -12.64 -12.16 7.70
CA VAL A 83 -11.61 -12.17 8.74
C VAL A 83 -10.21 -11.97 8.13
N ASP A 84 -9.29 -11.40 8.90
CA ASP A 84 -7.93 -11.08 8.40
C ASP A 84 -7.08 -12.35 8.24
N GLY A 85 -7.19 -13.28 9.20
CA GLY A 85 -6.47 -14.54 9.22
C GLY A 85 -7.29 -15.67 9.85
N PHE A 86 -7.11 -16.90 9.36
CA PHE A 86 -7.78 -18.08 9.88
C PHE A 86 -6.88 -19.32 9.84
N CYS A 87 -6.91 -20.13 10.89
CA CYS A 87 -6.25 -21.42 10.96
C CYS A 87 -7.07 -22.35 11.86
N GLU A 88 -7.60 -23.45 11.31
CA GLU A 88 -8.41 -24.44 12.03
C GLU A 88 -9.64 -23.85 12.76
N ASN A 89 -9.55 -23.58 14.07
CA ASN A 89 -10.61 -22.92 14.84
C ASN A 89 -10.19 -21.53 15.35
N GLN A 90 -8.99 -21.06 14.97
CA GLN A 90 -8.42 -19.79 15.40
C GLN A 90 -8.61 -18.72 14.35
N VAL A 91 -9.15 -17.58 14.78
CA VAL A 91 -9.35 -16.40 13.96
C VAL A 91 -8.39 -15.32 14.42
N PHE A 92 -7.58 -14.80 13.50
CA PHE A 92 -6.60 -13.75 13.75
C PHE A 92 -7.15 -12.43 13.20
N GLU A 93 -7.38 -11.46 14.08
CA GLU A 93 -7.97 -10.15 13.73
C GLU A 93 -7.01 -9.01 14.11
N PHE A 94 -6.56 -8.26 13.11
CA PHE A 94 -5.64 -7.14 13.29
C PHE A 94 -6.37 -5.81 13.28
N GLN A 95 -6.46 -5.20 14.45
CA GLN A 95 -7.20 -3.95 14.66
C GLN A 95 -6.32 -2.74 14.35
N GLY A 96 -6.34 -2.31 13.08
CA GLY A 96 -5.79 -1.03 12.64
C GLY A 96 -6.41 0.13 13.42
N CYS A 97 -5.61 0.90 14.18
CA CYS A 97 -6.14 1.75 15.24
C CYS A 97 -7.15 2.79 14.76
N TYR A 98 -6.91 3.40 13.59
CA TYR A 98 -7.80 4.40 13.02
C TYR A 98 -9.10 3.78 12.51
N TYR A 99 -9.02 2.64 11.83
CA TYR A 99 -10.15 2.01 11.17
C TYR A 99 -11.07 1.26 12.13
N HIS A 100 -10.54 0.83 13.29
CA HIS A 100 -11.25 0.06 14.30
C HIS A 100 -11.49 0.84 15.60
N GLY A 101 -11.22 2.15 15.62
CA GLY A 101 -11.57 3.01 16.76
C GLY A 101 -10.78 2.71 18.04
N CYS A 102 -9.46 2.62 17.98
CA CYS A 102 -8.66 2.25 19.16
C CYS A 102 -8.83 3.26 20.32
N PRO A 103 -9.37 2.83 21.48
CA PRO A 103 -9.65 3.74 22.60
C PRO A 103 -8.37 4.26 23.30
N ARG A 104 -7.23 3.58 23.09
CA ARG A 104 -5.93 4.01 23.63
C ARG A 104 -5.30 5.14 22.79
N CYS A 105 -5.50 5.10 21.47
CA CYS A 105 -4.89 6.04 20.52
C CYS A 105 -5.74 7.28 20.29
N PHE A 106 -7.06 7.13 20.33
CA PHE A 106 -8.02 8.22 20.20
C PHE A 106 -8.73 8.30 21.54
N LYS A 107 -8.37 9.24 22.41
CA LYS A 107 -8.91 9.38 23.79
C LYS A 107 -9.95 10.49 23.94
N HIS A 108 -10.06 11.32 22.92
CA HIS A 108 -10.89 12.52 22.91
C HIS A 108 -11.73 12.48 21.64
N GLN A 109 -12.88 13.15 21.67
CA GLN A 109 -13.72 13.34 20.48
C GLN A 109 -14.21 12.00 19.87
N HIS A 110 -14.47 11.02 20.73
CA HIS A 110 -14.86 9.67 20.31
C HIS A 110 -16.13 9.66 19.46
N ASP A 111 -17.09 10.51 19.81
CA ASP A 111 -18.38 10.63 19.15
C ASP A 111 -18.42 11.74 18.11
N GLU A 112 -17.32 12.48 17.92
CA GLU A 112 -17.27 13.50 16.89
C GLU A 112 -17.22 12.85 15.49
N PRO A 113 -17.95 13.40 14.52
CA PRO A 113 -17.91 12.93 13.14
C PRO A 113 -16.52 12.98 12.54
N LEU A 114 -16.13 11.94 11.78
CA LEU A 114 -14.85 11.91 11.09
C LEU A 114 -14.85 12.90 9.92
N SER A 115 -13.75 13.64 9.76
CA SER A 115 -13.60 14.65 8.70
C SER A 115 -13.74 14.10 7.27
N GLY A 116 -13.48 12.80 7.08
CA GLY A 116 -13.63 12.12 5.79
C GLY A 116 -14.98 11.41 5.60
N ASP A 117 -15.75 11.21 6.66
CA ASP A 117 -17.07 10.59 6.64
C ASP A 117 -17.89 11.02 7.87
N PRO A 118 -18.80 12.00 7.73
CA PRO A 118 -19.56 12.52 8.86
C PRO A 118 -20.54 11.52 9.48
N THR A 119 -20.75 10.35 8.85
CA THR A 119 -21.61 9.29 9.39
C THR A 119 -20.88 8.34 10.33
N GLU A 120 -19.55 8.43 10.39
CA GLU A 120 -18.72 7.60 11.26
C GLU A 120 -18.10 8.43 12.38
N SER A 121 -17.89 7.80 13.53
CA SER A 121 -17.11 8.31 14.64
C SER A 121 -16.10 7.24 15.09
N MET A 122 -15.14 7.61 15.93
CA MET A 122 -14.21 6.63 16.50
C MET A 122 -14.94 5.63 17.40
N ASN A 123 -15.95 6.07 18.14
CA ASN A 123 -16.78 5.19 18.96
C ASN A 123 -17.59 4.20 18.10
N PHE A 124 -18.21 4.68 17.03
CA PHE A 124 -18.95 3.81 16.11
C PHE A 124 -18.08 2.69 15.52
N ARG A 125 -16.84 3.03 15.13
CA ARG A 125 -15.86 2.04 14.64
C ARG A 125 -15.46 1.04 15.72
N TYR A 126 -15.29 1.51 16.96
CA TYR A 126 -14.98 0.66 18.10
C TYR A 126 -16.11 -0.32 18.40
N GLU A 127 -17.34 0.17 18.51
CA GLU A 127 -18.54 -0.65 18.75
C GLU A 127 -18.73 -1.69 17.64
N SER A 128 -18.55 -1.30 16.37
CA SER A 128 -18.59 -2.23 15.23
C SER A 128 -17.52 -3.33 15.33
N THR A 129 -16.32 -2.97 15.80
CA THR A 129 -15.22 -3.92 16.02
C THR A 129 -15.57 -4.91 17.12
N VAL A 130 -16.05 -4.42 18.26
CA VAL A 130 -16.48 -5.27 19.39
C VAL A 130 -17.60 -6.22 18.96
N ALA A 131 -18.62 -5.71 18.27
CA ALA A 131 -19.74 -6.53 17.79
C ALA A 131 -19.29 -7.62 16.81
N LYS A 132 -18.35 -7.33 15.90
CA LYS A 132 -17.77 -8.33 14.99
C LYS A 132 -17.08 -9.45 15.78
N ILE A 133 -16.26 -9.08 16.76
CA ILE A 133 -15.47 -10.01 17.55
C ILE A 133 -16.35 -10.88 18.45
N GLU A 134 -17.36 -10.28 19.11
CA GLU A 134 -18.34 -11.01 19.90
C GLU A 134 -19.11 -12.02 19.05
N ARG A 135 -19.51 -11.64 17.83
CA ARG A 135 -20.19 -12.55 16.90
C ARG A 135 -19.30 -13.73 16.47
N LEU A 136 -18.00 -13.51 16.27
CA LEU A 136 -17.06 -14.59 15.96
C LEU A 136 -16.88 -15.54 17.15
N ARG A 137 -16.72 -14.99 18.37
CA ARG A 137 -16.63 -15.79 19.60
C ARG A 137 -17.91 -16.58 19.87
N ALA A 138 -19.08 -15.96 19.68
CA ALA A 138 -20.38 -16.62 19.83
C ALA A 138 -20.60 -17.74 18.80
N ALA A 139 -19.94 -17.67 17.64
CA ALA A 139 -19.94 -18.74 16.65
C ALA A 139 -18.98 -19.90 16.98
N GLY A 140 -18.25 -19.85 18.10
CA GLY A 140 -17.38 -20.92 18.59
C GLY A 140 -15.90 -20.81 18.19
N TYR A 141 -15.50 -19.70 17.57
CA TYR A 141 -14.11 -19.47 17.17
C TYR A 141 -13.25 -18.92 18.32
N ASP A 142 -11.98 -19.35 18.37
CA ASP A 142 -10.95 -18.77 19.23
C ASP A 142 -10.38 -17.51 18.55
N VAL A 143 -10.80 -16.33 19.00
CA VAL A 143 -10.44 -15.06 18.36
C VAL A 143 -9.22 -14.43 19.03
N ILE A 144 -8.10 -14.42 18.30
CA ILE A 144 -6.83 -13.81 18.68
C ILE A 144 -6.77 -12.42 18.04
N GLU A 145 -6.79 -11.40 18.89
CA GLU A 145 -6.81 -10.01 18.46
C GLU A 145 -5.48 -9.32 18.68
N LYS A 146 -5.10 -8.42 17.78
CA LYS A 146 -3.96 -7.54 17.96
C LYS A 146 -4.24 -6.12 17.51
N TRP A 147 -4.07 -5.16 18.41
CA TRP A 147 -4.12 -3.75 18.08
C TRP A 147 -2.82 -3.27 17.44
N GLU A 148 -2.95 -2.41 16.43
CA GLU A 148 -1.81 -1.87 15.70
C GLU A 148 -0.81 -1.16 16.62
N CYS A 149 -1.30 -0.35 17.55
CA CYS A 149 -0.43 0.39 18.47
C CYS A 149 0.40 -0.51 19.39
N ASP A 150 -0.16 -1.64 19.81
CA ASP A 150 0.54 -2.62 20.66
C ASP A 150 1.59 -3.36 19.86
N PHE A 151 1.26 -3.82 18.65
CA PHE A 151 2.24 -4.49 17.80
C PHE A 151 3.37 -3.55 17.37
N ARG A 152 3.07 -2.27 17.09
CA ARG A 152 4.11 -1.26 16.85
C ARG A 152 5.02 -1.06 18.06
N ARG A 153 4.49 -1.14 19.28
CA ARG A 153 5.28 -1.03 20.51
C ARG A 153 6.17 -2.25 20.68
N GLU A 154 5.64 -3.45 20.50
CA GLU A 154 6.39 -4.70 20.58
C GLU A 154 7.52 -4.79 19.56
N MET A 155 7.30 -4.36 18.31
CA MET A 155 8.37 -4.30 17.31
C MET A 155 9.50 -3.32 17.69
N ARG A 156 9.21 -2.28 18.48
CA ARG A 156 10.24 -1.34 18.98
C ARG A 156 10.98 -1.91 20.18
N GLU A 157 10.27 -2.60 21.07
CA GLU A 157 10.81 -3.14 22.32
C GLU A 157 11.56 -4.46 22.09
N ASN A 158 11.12 -5.26 21.13
CA ASN A 158 11.73 -6.54 20.79
C ASN A 158 12.35 -6.49 19.38
N THR A 159 13.68 -6.38 19.35
CA THR A 159 14.46 -6.35 18.10
C THR A 159 14.40 -7.62 17.27
N GLU A 160 14.04 -8.77 17.87
CA GLU A 160 13.87 -10.04 17.17
C GLU A 160 12.69 -9.99 16.20
N ILE A 161 11.56 -9.45 16.67
CA ILE A 161 10.34 -9.30 15.85
C ILE A 161 10.66 -8.47 14.62
N GLY A 162 11.30 -7.31 14.82
CA GLY A 162 11.69 -6.39 13.76
C GLY A 162 12.57 -7.06 12.70
N LYS A 163 13.64 -7.75 13.13
CA LYS A 163 14.57 -8.45 12.23
C LYS A 163 13.88 -9.59 11.47
N TYR A 164 13.00 -10.32 12.13
CA TYR A 164 12.29 -11.43 11.50
C TYR A 164 11.35 -10.94 10.40
N VAL A 165 10.51 -9.95 10.70
CA VAL A 165 9.52 -9.45 9.73
C VAL A 165 10.14 -8.67 8.57
N GLU A 166 11.29 -8.03 8.76
CA GLU A 166 11.98 -7.32 7.68
C GLU A 166 12.61 -8.27 6.65
N ASN A 167 13.12 -9.42 7.08
CA ASN A 167 13.80 -10.38 6.21
C ASN A 167 12.86 -11.46 5.64
N HIS A 168 11.57 -11.44 5.99
CA HIS A 168 10.65 -12.51 5.59
C HIS A 168 10.32 -12.47 4.09
N PRO A 169 10.42 -13.60 3.34
CA PRO A 169 10.18 -13.63 1.90
C PRO A 169 8.82 -13.08 1.46
N LEU A 170 7.75 -13.38 2.22
CA LEU A 170 6.40 -12.86 1.93
C LEU A 170 6.28 -11.32 2.02
N LEU A 171 7.20 -10.67 2.74
CA LEU A 171 7.21 -9.23 2.97
C LEU A 171 8.24 -8.50 2.10
N SER A 172 9.16 -9.25 1.48
CA SER A 172 10.21 -8.71 0.61
C SER A 172 9.66 -7.99 -0.64
N HIS A 173 8.45 -8.33 -1.08
CA HIS A 173 7.74 -7.68 -2.19
C HIS A 173 6.70 -6.64 -1.73
N SER A 174 6.95 -5.98 -0.60
CA SER A 174 6.11 -4.89 -0.09
C SER A 174 5.76 -3.88 -1.20
N PRO A 175 4.53 -3.35 -1.25
CA PRO A 175 4.17 -2.29 -2.19
C PRO A 175 5.20 -1.16 -2.13
N LEU A 176 5.68 -0.73 -3.29
CA LEU A 176 6.61 0.39 -3.38
C LEU A 176 6.02 1.57 -2.62
N ASN A 177 6.77 2.11 -1.66
CA ASN A 177 6.38 3.34 -0.99
C ASN A 177 6.36 4.46 -2.05
N PRO A 178 5.20 5.06 -2.37
CA PRO A 178 5.13 6.11 -3.39
C PRO A 178 6.00 7.32 -3.03
N ARG A 179 6.29 7.53 -1.74
CA ARG A 179 7.23 8.57 -1.30
C ARG A 179 8.66 8.30 -1.78
N ASN A 180 9.05 7.03 -1.91
CA ASN A 180 10.35 6.64 -2.47
C ASN A 180 10.47 6.99 -3.95
N ALA A 181 9.35 7.09 -4.68
CA ALA A 181 9.36 7.51 -6.09
C ALA A 181 9.79 8.98 -6.27
N PHE A 182 9.69 9.82 -5.22
CA PHE A 182 10.20 11.20 -5.27
C PHE A 182 11.73 11.30 -5.10
N TYR A 183 12.40 10.20 -4.70
CA TYR A 183 13.86 10.12 -4.59
C TYR A 183 14.52 9.50 -5.84
N GLY A 184 13.71 9.03 -6.80
CA GLY A 184 14.19 8.64 -8.13
C GLY A 184 14.37 9.87 -9.01
N GLY A 185 15.62 10.26 -9.26
CA GLY A 185 15.93 11.27 -10.27
C GLY A 185 15.39 10.86 -11.64
N ARG A 186 15.23 11.85 -12.54
CA ARG A 186 14.88 11.60 -13.95
C ARG A 186 15.85 10.57 -14.54
N THR A 187 15.39 9.37 -14.85
CA THR A 187 16.14 8.43 -15.68
C THR A 187 16.11 8.93 -17.12
N GLY A 188 17.14 9.69 -17.49
CA GLY A 188 17.42 10.03 -18.88
C GLY A 188 18.15 8.90 -19.59
N ASN A 189 18.08 8.87 -20.92
CA ASN A 189 18.89 7.96 -21.73
C ASN A 189 20.38 8.16 -21.39
N CYS A 190 21.06 7.14 -20.87
CA CYS A 190 22.51 7.21 -20.61
C CYS A 190 23.35 7.32 -21.90
N ARG A 191 22.78 6.93 -23.05
CA ARG A 191 23.36 7.11 -24.39
C ARG A 191 22.25 7.38 -25.41
N THR A 192 22.36 8.49 -26.14
CA THR A 192 21.42 8.87 -27.21
C THR A 192 21.85 8.37 -28.59
N TYR A 193 23.12 8.01 -28.76
CA TYR A 193 23.67 7.48 -30.00
C TYR A 193 24.78 6.48 -29.71
N TYR A 194 24.77 5.34 -30.39
CA TYR A 194 25.86 4.37 -30.39
C TYR A 194 25.98 3.73 -31.78
N LYS A 195 27.18 3.75 -32.35
CA LYS A 195 27.49 3.06 -33.61
C LYS A 195 28.21 1.76 -33.27
N THR A 196 27.57 0.63 -33.57
CA THR A 196 28.13 -0.71 -33.33
C THR A 196 29.44 -0.92 -34.07
N LYS A 197 30.38 -1.62 -33.45
CA LYS A 197 31.61 -2.09 -34.11
C LYS A 197 31.60 -3.62 -34.27
N GLY A 198 31.98 -4.11 -35.44
CA GLY A 198 32.10 -5.55 -35.70
C GLY A 198 30.78 -6.31 -35.50
N VAL A 199 30.80 -7.33 -34.63
CA VAL A 199 29.67 -8.26 -34.37
C VAL A 199 28.78 -7.84 -33.19
N GLU A 200 28.93 -6.62 -32.68
CA GLU A 200 28.10 -6.10 -31.59
C GLU A 200 26.61 -6.08 -31.96
N LYS A 201 25.76 -6.48 -31.02
CA LYS A 201 24.30 -6.39 -31.14
C LYS A 201 23.76 -5.48 -30.04
N ILE A 202 22.95 -4.50 -30.43
CA ILE A 202 22.23 -3.66 -29.47
C ILE A 202 20.96 -4.40 -29.04
N LYS A 203 20.81 -4.64 -27.74
CA LYS A 203 19.54 -5.16 -27.17
C LYS A 203 18.77 -4.00 -26.54
N TRP A 204 17.54 -3.81 -26.99
CA TRP A 204 16.61 -2.85 -26.43
C TRP A 204 15.78 -3.53 -25.34
N THR A 205 15.82 -3.01 -24.12
CA THR A 205 14.95 -3.45 -23.04
C THR A 205 13.96 -2.33 -22.73
N PHE A 206 12.67 -2.64 -22.87
CA PHE A 206 11.57 -1.73 -22.55
C PHE A 206 11.09 -2.03 -21.13
N ALA A 207 11.21 -1.05 -20.23
CA ALA A 207 10.59 -1.08 -18.91
C ALA A 207 9.45 -0.06 -18.90
N PRO A 208 8.17 -0.49 -18.83
CA PRO A 208 7.05 0.44 -18.76
C PRO A 208 7.00 1.04 -17.34
N PHE A 209 7.47 2.29 -17.19
CA PHE A 209 7.08 3.14 -16.06
C PHE A 209 5.95 4.06 -16.51
N THR A 210 4.85 4.06 -15.77
CA THR A 210 3.76 5.01 -15.92
C THR A 210 4.33 6.43 -15.87
N LEU A 211 4.27 7.14 -17.00
CA LEU A 211 4.75 8.51 -17.29
C LEU A 211 6.19 8.68 -17.85
N GLY A 212 6.77 7.67 -18.49
CA GLY A 212 7.90 7.89 -19.41
C GLY A 212 8.42 6.61 -20.06
N TYR A 213 8.55 6.62 -21.39
CA TYR A 213 9.25 5.56 -22.12
C TYR A 213 10.75 5.64 -21.78
N VAL A 214 11.30 4.60 -21.14
CA VAL A 214 12.74 4.42 -20.99
C VAL A 214 13.18 3.36 -22.01
N ASN A 215 13.94 3.79 -23.01
CA ASN A 215 14.65 2.86 -23.91
C ASN A 215 16.03 2.61 -23.33
N THR A 216 16.23 1.49 -22.66
CA THR A 216 17.56 1.08 -22.17
C THR A 216 18.22 0.20 -23.23
N ALA A 217 19.27 0.71 -23.88
CA ALA A 217 20.14 -0.07 -24.76
C ALA A 217 21.24 -0.73 -23.92
N LEU A 218 21.19 -2.05 -23.77
CA LEU A 218 22.31 -2.83 -23.23
C LEU A 218 23.22 -3.24 -24.39
N ILE A 219 24.50 -2.89 -24.29
CA ILE A 219 25.54 -3.31 -25.24
C ILE A 219 26.19 -4.55 -24.63
N ASN A 220 25.92 -5.72 -25.21
CA ASN A 220 26.65 -6.93 -24.90
C ASN A 220 27.69 -7.17 -26.00
N ALA A 221 28.97 -7.19 -25.61
CA ALA A 221 29.99 -7.87 -26.41
C ALA A 221 29.84 -9.37 -26.14
N ASN A 222 29.50 -10.16 -27.16
CA ASN A 222 29.60 -11.61 -27.06
C ASN A 222 31.10 -11.98 -27.07
N LEU A 223 31.57 -12.64 -26.02
CA LEU A 223 32.59 -13.68 -26.14
C LEU A 223 31.85 -15.03 -26.11
#